data_AF-A0A2E7SM83-F1
#
_entry.id   AF-A0A2E7SM83-F1
#
_cell.length_a   1.000
_cell.length_b   1.000
_cell.length_c   1.000
_cell.angle_alpha   90.00
_cell.angle_beta   90.00
_cell.angle_gamma   90.00
#
_symmetry.space_group_name_H-M   'P 1'
#
loop_
_entity.id
_entity.type
_entity.pdbx_description
1 polymer ?
#
loop_
_entity_poly.entity_id
_entity_poly.type
_entity_poly.pdbx_seq_one_letter_code
_entity_poly.pdbx_strand_id
1 'polypeptide(L)'
;MVDDYPLKVGSMLFTLVDPNPGHEVAYNRWYERDHFYGGCMTGPYCFAGGRWVSTRELKDLRFPADETNALANPWDSGSYLAIYWVEDGHHDDHFNWGAQQVQHLYAGGRGFSERKHAHTALYDHVKNYYRDDDPVPMELALDHGYEGLVSVSIEKNSEMKTSEFEDWIETLASSTVFKSGAAESCSIWKPVPGQDEMTGKAPMDLGTSPGGENRYVQLFFIEKDPREVWDDFIEYGKAVDSSDKAKILFAAPFFATVVGTDRYADQLW
;
A
#
# COMPACT_ATOMS: atom_id res chain seq x y z
N MET A 1 -18.76 -3.63 -18.69
CA MET A 1 -18.25 -2.29 -18.32
C MET A 1 -18.02 -2.31 -16.83
N VAL A 2 -16.76 -2.41 -16.41
CA VAL A 2 -16.36 -2.41 -14.98
C VAL A 2 -16.92 -1.18 -14.23
N ASP A 3 -17.16 -0.08 -14.95
CA ASP A 3 -17.68 1.17 -14.39
C ASP A 3 -19.15 1.15 -13.95
N ASP A 4 -19.97 0.17 -14.37
CA ASP A 4 -21.44 0.21 -14.16
C ASP A 4 -21.91 -0.36 -12.81
N TYR A 5 -21.00 -0.87 -11.98
CA TYR A 5 -21.35 -1.36 -10.64
C TYR A 5 -21.33 -0.22 -9.61
N PRO A 6 -22.32 -0.16 -8.69
CA PRO A 6 -22.48 0.97 -7.77
C PRO A 6 -21.41 1.04 -6.68
N LEU A 7 -20.88 -0.11 -6.23
CA LEU A 7 -19.78 -0.15 -5.27
C LEU A 7 -18.50 0.35 -5.95
N LYS A 8 -17.84 1.33 -5.35
CA LYS A 8 -16.55 1.89 -5.81
C LYS A 8 -15.56 2.01 -4.66
N VAL A 9 -14.29 1.79 -4.95
CA VAL A 9 -13.19 2.10 -4.02
C VAL A 9 -13.01 3.62 -3.92
N GLY A 10 -13.09 4.18 -2.72
CA GLY A 10 -12.92 5.63 -2.50
C GLY A 10 -11.66 6.04 -1.77
N SER A 11 -11.29 5.27 -0.74
CA SER A 11 -10.07 5.55 0.02
C SER A 11 -9.46 4.26 0.57
N MET A 12 -8.21 4.36 1.01
CA MET A 12 -7.50 3.26 1.63
C MET A 12 -6.77 3.65 2.90
N LEU A 13 -6.60 2.67 3.79
CA LEU A 13 -5.57 2.69 4.81
C LEU A 13 -4.42 1.80 4.36
N PHE A 14 -3.22 2.38 4.31
CA PHE A 14 -1.97 1.69 4.01
C PHE A 14 -1.16 1.59 5.30
N THR A 15 -0.79 0.38 5.71
CA THR A 15 -0.06 0.14 6.97
C THR A 15 1.13 -0.77 6.75
N LEU A 16 2.33 -0.18 6.74
CA LEU A 16 3.61 -0.85 6.57
C LEU A 16 4.37 -0.92 7.90
N VAL A 17 4.66 -2.14 8.36
CA VAL A 17 5.06 -2.42 9.74
C VAL A 17 6.13 -3.52 9.79
N ASP A 18 7.05 -3.39 10.74
CA ASP A 18 7.93 -4.45 11.19
C ASP A 18 7.51 -4.96 12.57
N PRO A 19 7.49 -6.29 12.81
CA PRO A 19 7.58 -6.80 14.17
C PRO A 19 8.98 -6.53 14.74
N ASN A 20 9.11 -6.47 16.06
CA ASN A 20 10.42 -6.52 16.69
C ASN A 20 11.03 -7.93 16.51
N PRO A 21 12.37 -8.06 16.34
CA PRO A 21 13.00 -9.37 16.23
C PRO A 21 12.64 -10.32 17.39
N GLY A 22 12.26 -11.55 17.06
CA GLY A 22 11.76 -12.55 18.01
C GLY A 22 10.24 -12.52 18.25
N HIS A 23 9.52 -11.56 17.64
CA HIS A 23 8.07 -11.40 17.76
C HIS A 23 7.32 -11.59 16.43
N GLU A 24 7.98 -12.08 15.38
CA GLU A 24 7.47 -12.14 14.01
C GLU A 24 6.18 -12.98 13.92
N VAL A 25 6.21 -14.20 14.46
CA VAL A 25 5.06 -15.12 14.50
C VAL A 25 3.94 -14.54 15.37
N ALA A 26 4.29 -13.94 16.52
CA ALA A 26 3.32 -13.38 17.44
C ALA A 26 2.58 -12.18 16.81
N TYR A 27 3.32 -11.28 16.15
CA TYR A 27 2.76 -10.17 15.39
C TYR A 27 1.88 -10.68 14.26
N ASN A 28 2.36 -11.59 13.42
CA ASN A 28 1.61 -12.10 12.28
C ASN A 28 0.26 -12.67 12.71
N ARG A 29 0.25 -13.53 13.75
CA ARG A 29 -0.99 -14.14 14.26
C ARG A 29 -1.90 -13.13 14.94
N TRP A 30 -1.37 -12.20 15.73
CA TRP A 30 -2.18 -11.15 16.35
C TRP A 30 -2.83 -10.25 15.30
N TYR A 31 -2.06 -9.84 14.28
CA TYR A 31 -2.57 -8.98 13.22
C TYR A 31 -3.65 -9.71 12.43
N GLU A 32 -3.37 -10.92 11.95
CA GLU A 32 -4.31 -11.71 11.17
C GLU A 32 -5.61 -12.04 11.90
N ARG A 33 -5.50 -12.51 13.14
CA ARG A 33 -6.62 -13.16 13.83
C ARG A 33 -7.46 -12.18 14.64
N ASP A 34 -6.93 -10.98 14.88
CA ASP A 34 -7.63 -9.97 15.68
C ASP A 34 -7.54 -8.57 15.06
N HIS A 35 -6.33 -8.01 14.91
CA HIS A 35 -6.21 -6.58 14.62
C HIS A 35 -6.71 -6.18 13.23
N PHE A 36 -6.45 -7.00 12.21
CA PHE A 36 -6.90 -6.78 10.83
C PHE A 36 -8.42 -6.63 10.76
N TYR A 37 -9.13 -7.49 11.51
CA TYR A 37 -10.59 -7.46 11.55
C TYR A 37 -11.12 -6.41 12.51
N GLY A 38 -10.72 -6.49 13.78
CA GLY A 38 -11.26 -5.64 14.83
C GLY A 38 -10.86 -4.17 14.71
N GLY A 39 -9.72 -3.88 14.09
CA GLY A 39 -9.23 -2.51 13.85
C GLY A 39 -9.78 -1.88 12.58
N CYS A 40 -10.14 -2.68 11.57
CA CYS A 40 -10.53 -2.19 10.26
C CYS A 40 -11.74 -2.93 9.68
N MET A 41 -11.63 -4.21 9.31
CA MET A 41 -12.66 -4.89 8.50
C MET A 41 -14.06 -4.95 9.13
N THR A 42 -14.20 -4.89 10.46
CA THR A 42 -15.52 -4.84 11.12
C THR A 42 -16.12 -3.43 11.18
N GLY A 43 -15.39 -2.43 10.70
CA GLY A 43 -15.81 -1.05 10.64
C GLY A 43 -16.81 -0.79 9.51
N PRO A 44 -17.52 0.33 9.57
CA PRO A 44 -18.50 0.67 8.54
C PRO A 44 -17.79 0.90 7.20
N TYR A 45 -18.38 0.43 6.10
CA TYR A 45 -17.95 0.66 4.71
C TYR A 45 -16.54 0.18 4.31
N CYS A 46 -15.81 -0.50 5.20
CA CYS A 46 -14.58 -1.19 4.85
C CYS A 46 -14.93 -2.57 4.28
N PHE A 47 -14.88 -2.70 2.95
CA PHE A 47 -15.48 -3.85 2.27
C PHE A 47 -14.45 -4.91 1.85
N ALA A 48 -13.18 -4.57 1.71
CA ALA A 48 -12.11 -5.52 1.45
C ALA A 48 -10.80 -5.13 2.13
N GLY A 49 -9.92 -6.10 2.32
CA GLY A 49 -8.58 -5.87 2.83
C GLY A 49 -7.62 -6.96 2.37
N GLY A 50 -6.35 -6.62 2.22
CA GLY A 50 -5.30 -7.58 1.88
C GLY A 50 -4.06 -7.41 2.75
N ARG A 51 -3.36 -8.54 2.97
CA ARG A 51 -2.12 -8.60 3.74
C ARG A 51 -0.99 -9.16 2.88
N TRP A 52 0.11 -8.42 2.87
CA TRP A 52 1.27 -8.65 2.04
C TRP A 52 2.54 -8.67 2.90
N VAL A 53 3.59 -9.32 2.41
CA VAL A 53 4.87 -9.46 3.11
C VAL A 53 6.05 -9.28 2.18
N SER A 54 7.01 -8.46 2.61
CA SER A 54 8.31 -8.24 1.99
C SER A 54 9.34 -8.97 2.85
N THR A 55 9.79 -10.14 2.40
CA THR A 55 10.90 -10.88 3.03
C THR A 55 12.21 -10.11 2.87
N ARG A 56 13.28 -10.50 3.57
CA ARG A 56 14.62 -9.91 3.41
C ARG A 56 15.03 -9.81 1.94
N GLU A 57 14.83 -10.89 1.19
CA GLU A 57 15.09 -10.96 -0.25
C GLU A 57 14.31 -9.91 -1.04
N LEU A 58 13.00 -9.74 -0.77
CA LEU A 58 12.20 -8.70 -1.43
C LEU A 58 12.57 -7.29 -0.98
N LYS A 59 12.99 -7.13 0.28
CA LYS A 59 13.44 -5.83 0.79
C LYS A 59 14.73 -5.41 0.10
N ASP A 60 15.64 -6.32 -0.20
CA ASP A 60 16.90 -6.03 -0.92
C ASP A 60 16.69 -5.54 -2.36
N LEU A 61 15.50 -5.75 -2.93
CA LEU A 61 15.12 -5.27 -4.26
C LEU A 61 14.69 -3.79 -4.28
N ARG A 62 14.38 -3.20 -3.12
CA ARG A 62 13.77 -1.87 -3.02
C ARG A 62 14.65 -0.77 -3.58
N PHE A 63 14.00 0.28 -4.07
CA PHE A 63 14.68 1.53 -4.39
C PHE A 63 13.82 2.75 -4.02
N PRO A 64 14.44 3.88 -3.63
CA PRO A 64 15.87 4.02 -3.35
C PRO A 64 16.28 3.21 -2.10
N ALA A 65 17.48 2.63 -2.13
CA ALA A 65 18.04 1.80 -1.06
C ALA A 65 18.97 2.63 -0.14
N ASP A 66 18.50 3.81 0.25
CA ASP A 66 19.23 4.80 1.03
C ASP A 66 18.26 5.68 1.85
N GLU A 67 18.80 6.66 2.58
CA GLU A 67 18.03 7.58 3.43
C GLU A 67 17.04 8.49 2.68
N THR A 68 17.07 8.53 1.35
CA THR A 68 16.11 9.28 0.54
C THR A 68 14.79 8.53 0.34
N ASN A 69 14.71 7.28 0.80
CA ASN A 69 13.48 6.51 0.83
C ASN A 69 12.46 7.15 1.78
N ALA A 70 11.32 7.55 1.23
CA ALA A 70 10.35 8.37 1.96
C ALA A 70 9.32 7.56 2.74
N LEU A 71 9.14 6.28 2.44
CA LEU A 71 8.15 5.40 3.08
C LEU A 71 8.81 4.41 4.05
N ALA A 72 10.13 4.25 4.01
CA ALA A 72 10.85 3.38 4.93
C ALA A 72 12.15 4.05 5.37
N ASN A 73 12.33 4.23 6.69
CA ASN A 73 13.58 4.73 7.26
C ASN A 73 14.00 3.91 8.50
N PRO A 74 15.05 3.07 8.40
CA PRO A 74 15.87 2.80 7.22
C PRO A 74 15.07 2.21 6.04
N TRP A 75 15.60 2.30 4.81
CA TRP A 75 14.94 1.93 3.55
C TRP A 75 14.39 0.49 3.50
N ASP A 76 14.96 -0.39 4.31
CA ASP A 76 14.56 -1.78 4.47
C ASP A 76 13.62 -2.04 5.67
N SER A 77 13.02 -0.99 6.22
CA SER A 77 11.96 -1.11 7.23
C SER A 77 10.62 -1.46 6.59
N GLY A 78 9.78 -2.18 7.32
CA GLY A 78 8.42 -2.51 6.95
C GLY A 78 8.33 -3.82 6.17
N SER A 79 8.17 -4.91 6.88
CA SER A 79 8.10 -6.25 6.31
C SER A 79 6.67 -6.70 6.04
N TYR A 80 5.68 -6.24 6.80
CA TYR A 80 4.26 -6.52 6.54
C TYR A 80 3.54 -5.27 6.07
N LEU A 81 2.71 -5.43 5.04
CA LEU A 81 1.83 -4.40 4.52
C LEU A 81 0.37 -4.87 4.64
N ALA A 82 -0.47 -4.08 5.29
CA ALA A 82 -1.91 -4.23 5.25
C ALA A 82 -2.55 -3.08 4.49
N ILE A 83 -3.49 -3.41 3.61
CA ILE A 83 -4.27 -2.46 2.82
C ILE A 83 -5.75 -2.74 3.05
N TYR A 84 -6.54 -1.70 3.19
CA TYR A 84 -8.00 -1.78 3.37
C TYR A 84 -8.68 -0.85 2.38
N TRP A 85 -9.78 -1.28 1.77
CA TRP A 85 -10.61 -0.42 0.96
C TRP A 85 -11.84 0.03 1.70
N VAL A 86 -12.08 1.33 1.61
CA VAL A 86 -13.30 1.97 2.07
C VAL A 86 -14.09 2.42 0.84
N GLU A 87 -15.39 2.18 0.88
CA GLU A 87 -16.33 2.59 -0.18
C GLU A 87 -16.25 4.11 -0.45
N ASP A 88 -16.44 4.49 -1.72
CA ASP A 88 -16.49 5.88 -2.14
C ASP A 88 -17.56 6.68 -1.40
N GLY A 89 -17.19 7.91 -1.02
CA GLY A 89 -18.00 8.79 -0.17
C GLY A 89 -18.04 8.43 1.33
N HIS A 90 -17.41 7.34 1.77
CA HIS A 90 -17.49 6.84 3.16
C HIS A 90 -16.17 6.90 3.94
N HIS A 91 -15.19 7.68 3.47
CA HIS A 91 -13.91 7.91 4.14
C HIS A 91 -14.09 8.30 5.62
N ASP A 92 -14.83 9.39 5.87
CA ASP A 92 -15.02 9.93 7.21
C ASP A 92 -15.82 8.98 8.10
N ASP A 93 -16.81 8.27 7.56
CA ASP A 93 -17.57 7.28 8.31
C ASP A 93 -16.65 6.19 8.88
N HIS A 94 -15.77 5.66 8.03
CA HIS A 94 -14.86 4.58 8.42
C HIS A 94 -13.77 5.07 9.37
N PHE A 95 -13.04 6.13 9.02
CA PHE A 95 -11.84 6.50 9.77
C PHE A 95 -12.13 7.27 11.06
N ASN A 96 -13.28 7.96 11.18
CA ASN A 96 -13.72 8.50 12.48
C ASN A 96 -14.11 7.39 13.46
N TRP A 97 -14.69 6.29 12.97
CA TRP A 97 -14.92 5.08 13.75
C TRP A 97 -13.58 4.42 14.12
N GLY A 98 -12.69 4.23 13.14
CA GLY A 98 -11.39 3.58 13.33
C GLY A 98 -10.50 4.27 14.37
N ALA A 99 -10.48 5.61 14.38
CA ALA A 99 -9.74 6.40 15.35
C ALA A 99 -10.18 6.16 16.81
N GLN A 100 -11.47 5.92 17.04
CA GLN A 100 -11.99 5.54 18.37
C GLN A 100 -11.74 4.06 18.66
N GLN A 101 -11.90 3.21 17.65
CA GLN A 101 -11.77 1.77 17.79
C GLN A 101 -10.37 1.34 18.17
N VAL A 102 -9.32 1.94 17.56
CA VAL A 102 -7.94 1.61 17.91
C VAL A 102 -7.66 1.90 19.39
N GLN A 103 -8.19 3.00 19.93
CA GLN A 103 -8.04 3.32 21.36
C GLN A 103 -8.76 2.30 22.24
N HIS A 104 -9.96 1.88 21.85
CA HIS A 104 -10.72 0.85 22.57
C HIS A 104 -9.99 -0.51 22.58
N LEU A 105 -9.46 -0.95 21.44
CA LEU A 105 -8.67 -2.18 21.34
C LEU A 105 -7.47 -2.15 22.28
N TYR A 106 -6.72 -1.05 22.29
CA TYR A 106 -5.55 -0.90 23.15
C TYR A 106 -5.91 -0.87 24.64
N ALA A 107 -6.97 -0.13 25.01
CA ALA A 107 -7.47 -0.10 26.38
C ALA A 107 -7.96 -1.49 26.86
N GLY A 108 -8.47 -2.31 25.94
CA GLY A 108 -8.89 -3.69 26.19
C GLY A 108 -7.78 -4.74 26.16
N GLY A 109 -6.50 -4.35 26.07
CA GLY A 109 -5.37 -5.27 26.02
C GLY A 109 -5.23 -6.04 24.70
N ARG A 110 -5.88 -5.56 23.63
CA ARG A 110 -5.81 -6.12 22.27
C ARG A 110 -4.80 -5.40 21.37
N GLY A 111 -3.99 -4.52 21.94
CA GLY A 111 -2.83 -3.92 21.26
C GLY A 111 -1.65 -4.88 21.16
N PHE A 112 -0.62 -4.50 20.40
CA PHE A 112 0.60 -5.29 20.29
C PHE A 112 1.82 -4.38 20.14
N SER A 113 2.56 -4.17 21.23
CA SER A 113 3.64 -3.18 21.29
C SER A 113 4.95 -3.64 20.64
N GLU A 114 5.11 -4.93 20.35
CA GLU A 114 6.34 -5.50 19.80
C GLU A 114 6.44 -5.32 18.28
N ARG A 115 6.24 -4.09 17.84
CA ARG A 115 6.26 -3.68 16.43
C ARG A 115 6.65 -2.23 16.27
N LYS A 116 7.08 -1.87 15.05
CA LYS A 116 7.32 -0.50 14.62
C LYS A 116 6.63 -0.24 13.29
N HIS A 117 5.93 0.88 13.19
CA HIS A 117 5.40 1.34 11.90
C HIS A 117 6.53 1.98 11.10
N ALA A 118 6.71 1.53 9.86
CA ALA A 118 7.54 2.23 8.88
C ALA A 118 6.73 3.36 8.23
N HIS A 119 5.47 3.07 7.89
CA HIS A 119 4.57 4.03 7.27
C HIS A 119 3.09 3.61 7.43
N THR A 120 2.29 4.44 8.10
CA THR A 120 0.84 4.26 8.16
C THR A 120 0.14 5.55 7.80
N ALA A 121 -0.65 5.51 6.72
CA ALA A 121 -1.28 6.68 6.15
C ALA A 121 -2.61 6.34 5.46
N LEU A 122 -3.45 7.38 5.35
CA LEU A 122 -4.72 7.38 4.64
C LEU A 122 -4.54 8.01 3.26
N TYR A 123 -5.18 7.41 2.27
CA TYR A 123 -5.09 7.85 0.89
C TYR A 123 -6.45 7.88 0.20
N ASP A 124 -6.68 8.92 -0.60
CA ASP A 124 -7.82 9.05 -1.50
C ASP A 124 -7.51 8.40 -2.84
N HIS A 125 -8.51 7.70 -3.39
CA HIS A 125 -8.44 7.12 -4.72
C HIS A 125 -8.43 8.23 -5.78
N VAL A 126 -7.65 8.03 -6.84
CA VAL A 126 -7.59 8.95 -7.99
C VAL A 126 -8.09 8.28 -9.25
N LYS A 127 -7.45 7.17 -9.63
CA LYS A 127 -7.70 6.51 -10.92
C LYS A 127 -7.22 5.06 -10.86
N ASN A 128 -7.80 4.23 -11.70
CA ASN A 128 -7.35 2.86 -11.95
C ASN A 128 -6.88 2.74 -13.39
N TYR A 129 -5.82 1.96 -13.60
CA TYR A 129 -5.33 1.56 -14.91
C TYR A 129 -5.31 0.05 -15.00
N TYR A 130 -5.66 -0.48 -16.18
CA TYR A 130 -5.77 -1.90 -16.42
C TYR A 130 -5.01 -2.26 -17.69
N ARG A 131 -4.36 -3.43 -17.69
CA ARG A 131 -3.71 -4.00 -18.87
C ARG A 131 -4.74 -4.51 -19.89
N ASP A 132 -5.78 -5.17 -19.39
CA ASP A 132 -6.72 -5.95 -20.20
C ASP A 132 -8.09 -5.23 -20.33
N ASP A 133 -8.81 -5.51 -21.42
CA ASP A 133 -10.14 -4.95 -21.70
C ASP A 133 -11.24 -5.47 -20.74
N ASP A 134 -11.06 -6.68 -20.21
CA ASP A 134 -11.92 -7.31 -19.20
C ASP A 134 -11.10 -7.66 -17.95
N PRO A 135 -10.71 -6.64 -17.17
CA PRO A 135 -9.81 -6.84 -16.04
C PRO A 135 -10.57 -7.31 -14.80
N VAL A 136 -9.82 -7.81 -13.82
CA VAL A 136 -10.30 -7.84 -12.44
C VAL A 136 -10.56 -6.39 -12.01
N PRO A 137 -11.81 -6.03 -11.66
CA PRO A 137 -12.10 -4.66 -11.24
C PRO A 137 -11.36 -4.34 -9.94
N MET A 138 -10.98 -3.07 -9.75
CA MET A 138 -10.23 -2.66 -8.57
C MET A 138 -10.98 -2.99 -7.28
N GLU A 139 -12.32 -3.03 -7.28
CA GLU A 139 -13.14 -3.44 -6.13
C GLU A 139 -12.96 -4.92 -5.72
N LEU A 140 -12.36 -5.76 -6.56
CA LEU A 140 -12.13 -7.20 -6.28
C LEU A 140 -10.64 -7.57 -6.16
N ALA A 141 -9.72 -6.68 -6.51
CA ALA A 141 -8.28 -6.94 -6.51
C ALA A 141 -7.69 -7.50 -5.18
N LEU A 142 -8.15 -7.12 -3.98
CA LEU A 142 -7.65 -7.65 -2.69
C LEU A 142 -8.21 -9.06 -2.39
N ASP A 143 -9.33 -9.44 -3.00
CA ASP A 143 -9.94 -10.76 -2.86
C ASP A 143 -9.53 -11.72 -4.00
N HIS A 144 -9.02 -11.18 -5.10
CA HIS A 144 -8.73 -11.95 -6.31
C HIS A 144 -7.68 -13.05 -6.11
N GLY A 145 -6.73 -12.84 -5.20
CA GLY A 145 -5.66 -13.78 -4.91
C GLY A 145 -4.41 -13.61 -5.79
N TYR A 146 -4.08 -12.37 -6.17
CA TYR A 146 -2.81 -12.04 -6.82
C TYR A 146 -1.60 -12.58 -6.03
N GLU A 147 -0.59 -13.08 -6.73
CA GLU A 147 0.60 -13.68 -6.11
C GLU A 147 1.49 -12.63 -5.43
N GLY A 148 1.47 -11.40 -5.94
CA GLY A 148 2.22 -10.30 -5.34
C GLY A 148 1.58 -8.93 -5.51
N LEU A 149 2.28 -7.95 -4.95
CA LEU A 149 1.96 -6.54 -5.03
C LEU A 149 3.27 -5.76 -5.16
N VAL A 150 3.29 -4.74 -6.02
CA VAL A 150 4.34 -3.71 -5.99
C VAL A 150 3.73 -2.38 -5.60
N SER A 151 4.27 -1.76 -4.54
CA SER A 151 3.92 -0.41 -4.16
C SER A 151 5.01 0.55 -4.61
N VAL A 152 4.62 1.59 -5.37
CA VAL A 152 5.53 2.65 -5.82
C VAL A 152 5.02 3.99 -5.32
N SER A 153 5.87 4.74 -4.62
CA SER A 153 5.61 6.13 -4.29
C SER A 153 6.44 7.05 -5.18
N ILE A 154 5.78 8.04 -5.77
CA ILE A 154 6.39 9.05 -6.62
C ILE A 154 6.01 10.45 -6.15
N GLU A 155 6.89 11.40 -6.38
CA GLU A 155 6.62 12.81 -6.17
C GLU A 155 6.65 13.55 -7.49
N LYS A 156 5.47 14.06 -7.87
CA LYS A 156 5.22 14.85 -9.06
C LYS A 156 6.02 16.15 -8.99
N ASN A 157 6.58 16.58 -10.12
CA ASN A 157 7.07 17.94 -10.27
C ASN A 157 5.92 18.94 -10.01
N SER A 158 6.11 19.83 -9.05
CA SER A 158 5.08 20.79 -8.62
C SER A 158 4.61 21.72 -9.75
N GLU A 159 5.45 21.96 -10.76
CA GLU A 159 5.12 22.83 -11.89
C GLU A 159 4.24 22.14 -12.95
N MET A 160 4.21 20.80 -12.96
CA MET A 160 3.41 20.02 -13.89
C MET A 160 1.95 20.00 -13.48
N LYS A 161 1.03 20.20 -14.43
CA LYS A 161 -0.42 20.09 -14.14
C LYS A 161 -0.76 18.66 -13.77
N THR A 162 -1.66 18.52 -12.79
CA THR A 162 -2.13 17.22 -12.28
C THR A 162 -2.66 16.31 -13.39
N SER A 163 -3.53 16.81 -14.27
CA SER A 163 -4.09 16.01 -15.35
C SER A 163 -3.04 15.53 -16.35
N GLU A 164 -2.10 16.41 -16.73
CA GLU A 164 -1.00 16.06 -17.64
C GLU A 164 -0.08 15.00 -17.03
N PHE A 165 0.08 15.02 -15.71
CA PHE A 165 0.89 14.04 -14.98
C PHE A 165 0.19 12.68 -14.88
N GLU A 166 -1.10 12.66 -14.59
CA GLU A 166 -1.90 11.44 -14.50
C GLU A 166 -1.95 10.71 -15.85
N ASP A 167 -2.14 11.44 -16.95
CA ASP A 167 -2.06 10.91 -18.32
C ASP A 167 -0.65 10.35 -18.65
N TRP A 168 0.40 11.02 -18.15
CA TRP A 168 1.78 10.57 -18.32
C TRP A 168 2.06 9.27 -17.55
N ILE A 169 1.59 9.13 -16.31
CA ILE A 169 1.72 7.88 -15.54
C ILE A 169 0.99 6.74 -16.25
N GLU A 170 -0.23 6.98 -16.75
CA GLU A 170 -1.01 5.98 -17.48
C GLU A 170 -0.22 5.47 -18.70
N THR A 171 0.33 6.40 -19.48
CA THR A 171 1.15 6.08 -20.65
C THR A 171 2.42 5.33 -20.25
N LEU A 172 3.06 5.72 -19.15
CA LEU A 172 4.27 5.08 -18.66
C LEU A 172 3.99 3.64 -18.23
N ALA A 173 2.98 3.41 -17.38
CA ALA A 173 2.59 2.07 -16.94
C ALA A 173 2.19 1.18 -18.12
N SER A 174 1.41 1.73 -19.06
CA SER A 174 0.98 1.04 -20.28
C SER A 174 2.14 0.61 -21.16
N SER A 175 3.16 1.46 -21.32
CA SER A 175 4.31 1.20 -22.20
C SER A 175 5.44 0.39 -21.57
N THR A 176 5.39 0.16 -20.25
CA THR A 176 6.37 -0.60 -19.47
C THR A 176 5.75 -1.86 -18.86
N VAL A 177 5.31 -1.79 -17.61
CA VAL A 177 4.86 -2.93 -16.79
C VAL A 177 3.63 -3.65 -17.35
N PHE A 178 2.72 -2.94 -18.01
CA PHE A 178 1.57 -3.60 -18.66
C PHE A 178 1.95 -4.25 -19.99
N LYS A 179 2.79 -3.58 -20.79
CA LYS A 179 3.26 -4.12 -22.06
C LYS A 179 4.12 -5.37 -21.90
N SER A 180 4.93 -5.45 -20.85
CA SER A 180 5.71 -6.66 -20.52
C SER A 180 4.84 -7.78 -19.91
N GLY A 181 3.64 -7.43 -19.42
CA GLY A 181 2.82 -8.33 -18.62
C GLY A 181 3.40 -8.57 -17.23
N ALA A 182 4.11 -7.59 -16.67
CA ALA A 182 4.56 -7.59 -15.28
C ALA A 182 3.42 -7.36 -14.30
N ALA A 183 2.44 -6.53 -14.67
CA ALA A 183 1.27 -6.23 -13.86
C ALA A 183 -0.04 -6.26 -14.66
N GLU A 184 -1.12 -6.59 -13.97
CA GLU A 184 -2.48 -6.69 -14.52
C GLU A 184 -3.25 -5.39 -14.34
N SER A 185 -3.04 -4.73 -13.20
CA SER A 185 -3.72 -3.48 -12.87
C SER A 185 -2.89 -2.59 -11.95
N CYS A 186 -3.24 -1.31 -11.92
CA CYS A 186 -2.64 -0.30 -11.05
C CYS A 186 -3.73 0.59 -10.48
N SER A 187 -3.72 0.84 -9.17
CA SER A 187 -4.52 1.91 -8.55
C SER A 187 -3.62 3.07 -8.13
N ILE A 188 -4.10 4.28 -8.34
CA ILE A 188 -3.40 5.54 -8.09
C ILE A 188 -4.06 6.27 -6.93
N TRP A 189 -3.23 6.78 -6.02
CA TRP A 189 -3.66 7.27 -4.72
C TRP A 189 -2.93 8.55 -4.32
N LYS A 190 -3.60 9.43 -3.58
CA LYS A 190 -2.99 10.63 -2.99
C LYS A 190 -3.20 10.68 -1.49
N PRO A 191 -2.22 11.21 -0.71
CA PRO A 191 -2.42 11.44 0.71
C PRO A 191 -3.68 12.25 0.96
N VAL A 192 -4.50 11.79 1.91
CA VAL A 192 -5.63 12.57 2.41
C VAL A 192 -5.11 13.87 3.03
N PRO A 193 -5.55 15.05 2.57
CA PRO A 193 -5.10 16.32 3.12
C PRO A 193 -5.46 16.48 4.60
N GLY A 194 -4.50 16.92 5.42
CA GLY A 194 -4.76 17.19 6.84
C GLY A 194 -4.97 15.95 7.72
N GLN A 195 -4.68 14.75 7.21
CA GLN A 195 -4.87 13.49 7.95
C GLN A 195 -4.12 13.43 9.28
N ASP A 196 -3.06 14.23 9.47
CA ASP A 196 -2.30 14.31 10.73
C ASP A 196 -3.17 14.66 11.94
N GLU A 197 -4.26 15.42 11.77
CA GLU A 197 -5.19 15.70 12.87
C GLU A 197 -5.99 14.44 13.29
N MET A 198 -6.33 13.60 12.32
CA MET A 198 -7.06 12.35 12.52
C MET A 198 -6.14 11.27 13.08
N THR A 199 -4.96 11.11 12.48
CA THR A 199 -3.98 10.07 12.81
C THR A 199 -3.13 10.43 14.02
N GLY A 200 -2.98 11.73 14.35
CA GLY A 200 -2.21 12.21 15.50
C GLY A 200 -2.76 11.79 16.87
N LYS A 201 -3.96 11.19 16.92
CA LYS A 201 -4.54 10.57 18.12
C LYS A 201 -4.20 9.08 18.26
N ALA A 202 -3.45 8.52 17.32
CA ALA A 202 -3.01 7.14 17.38
C ALA A 202 -2.15 6.90 18.64
N PRO A 203 -2.32 5.76 19.33
CA PRO A 203 -1.56 5.46 20.55
C PRO A 203 -0.11 5.01 20.28
N MET A 204 0.37 5.13 19.03
CA MET A 204 1.70 4.72 18.59
C MET A 204 2.25 5.70 17.54
N ASP A 205 3.57 5.65 17.34
CA ASP A 205 4.22 6.25 16.18
C ASP A 205 3.80 5.52 14.90
N LEU A 206 3.38 6.29 13.89
CA LEU A 206 2.90 5.80 12.59
C LEU A 206 3.99 5.79 11.52
N GLY A 207 5.22 6.20 11.86
CA GLY A 207 6.37 6.17 10.96
C GLY A 207 6.50 7.43 10.12
N THR A 208 6.87 7.28 8.84
CA THR A 208 7.16 8.44 7.99
C THR A 208 5.90 9.22 7.61
N SER A 209 6.08 10.50 7.27
CA SER A 209 4.99 11.37 6.83
C SER A 209 4.34 10.83 5.54
N PRO A 210 3.00 10.98 5.37
CA PRO A 210 2.30 10.63 4.14
C PRO A 210 2.75 11.45 2.92
N GLY A 211 3.46 12.56 3.11
CA GLY A 211 3.87 13.48 2.06
C GLY A 211 2.82 14.56 1.76
N GLY A 212 3.07 15.38 0.73
CA GLY A 212 2.21 16.50 0.35
C GLY A 212 1.36 16.24 -0.89
N GLU A 213 0.73 17.29 -1.41
CA GLU A 213 -0.19 17.25 -2.56
C GLU A 213 0.41 16.70 -3.88
N ASN A 214 1.74 16.70 -3.99
CA ASN A 214 2.47 16.19 -5.15
C ASN A 214 2.86 14.70 -5.00
N ARG A 215 2.60 14.11 -3.82
CA ARG A 215 2.85 12.70 -3.56
C ARG A 215 1.75 11.86 -4.18
N TYR A 216 2.16 10.80 -4.87
CA TYR A 216 1.28 9.73 -5.32
C TYR A 216 1.81 8.39 -4.78
N VAL A 217 0.88 7.49 -4.49
CA VAL A 217 1.14 6.08 -4.24
C VAL A 217 0.45 5.27 -5.32
N GLN A 218 1.15 4.28 -5.86
CA GLN A 218 0.69 3.37 -6.88
C GLN A 218 0.73 1.96 -6.31
N LEU A 219 -0.34 1.19 -6.52
CA LEU A 219 -0.40 -0.21 -6.15
C LEU A 219 -0.61 -1.05 -7.40
N PHE A 220 0.44 -1.76 -7.81
CA PHE A 220 0.41 -2.68 -8.95
C PHE A 220 0.12 -4.10 -8.45
N PHE A 221 -0.97 -4.68 -8.95
CA PHE A 221 -1.34 -6.06 -8.66
C PHE A 221 -0.74 -6.98 -9.70
N ILE A 222 -0.12 -8.07 -9.23
CA ILE A 222 0.70 -8.97 -10.05
C ILE A 222 0.30 -10.44 -9.85
N GLU A 223 0.01 -11.15 -10.94
CA GLU A 223 -0.31 -12.60 -10.93
C GLU A 223 0.93 -13.50 -10.85
N LYS A 224 2.12 -12.92 -10.95
CA LYS A 224 3.40 -13.64 -10.91
C LYS A 224 4.16 -13.35 -9.62
N ASP A 225 5.19 -14.15 -9.38
CA ASP A 225 6.19 -13.84 -8.37
C ASP A 225 6.83 -12.45 -8.66
N PRO A 226 6.78 -11.50 -7.72
CA PRO A 226 7.33 -10.16 -7.90
C PRO A 226 8.80 -10.12 -8.29
N ARG A 227 9.58 -11.16 -7.95
CA ARG A 227 11.01 -11.23 -8.27
C ARG A 227 11.26 -11.47 -9.74
N GLU A 228 10.37 -12.21 -10.40
CA GLU A 228 10.51 -12.55 -11.82
C GLU A 228 10.25 -11.34 -12.73
N VAL A 229 9.50 -10.36 -12.23
CA VAL A 229 9.09 -9.16 -12.97
C VAL A 229 9.76 -7.87 -12.48
N TRP A 230 10.68 -7.97 -11.51
CA TRP A 230 11.23 -6.79 -10.85
C TRP A 230 12.05 -5.89 -11.79
N ASP A 231 12.71 -6.46 -12.79
CA ASP A 231 13.47 -5.69 -13.79
C ASP A 231 12.57 -4.69 -14.55
N ASP A 232 11.30 -5.04 -14.80
CA ASP A 232 10.35 -4.11 -15.45
C ASP A 232 10.01 -2.92 -14.54
N PHE A 233 9.96 -3.12 -13.21
CA PHE A 233 9.78 -2.04 -12.25
C PHE A 233 11.03 -1.18 -12.08
N ILE A 234 12.23 -1.76 -12.23
CA ILE A 234 13.48 -0.99 -12.30
C ILE A 234 13.46 -0.08 -13.54
N GLU A 235 13.04 -0.58 -14.71
CA GLU A 235 12.92 0.24 -15.92
C GLU A 235 11.83 1.31 -15.79
N TYR A 236 10.69 0.98 -15.17
CA TYR A 236 9.66 1.96 -14.79
C TYR A 236 10.26 3.07 -13.91
N GLY A 237 10.99 2.71 -12.86
CA GLY A 237 11.63 3.66 -11.93
C GLY A 237 12.66 4.57 -12.63
N LYS A 238 13.52 4.00 -13.48
CA LYS A 238 14.47 4.78 -14.29
C LYS A 238 13.76 5.75 -15.23
N ALA A 239 12.66 5.33 -15.85
CA ALA A 239 11.88 6.20 -16.73
C ALA A 239 11.23 7.35 -15.96
N VAL A 240 10.81 7.13 -14.71
CA VAL A 240 10.37 8.21 -13.81
C VAL A 240 11.52 9.14 -13.48
N ASP A 241 12.63 8.65 -12.93
CA ASP A 241 13.72 9.49 -12.43
C ASP A 241 14.51 10.21 -13.53
N SER A 242 14.52 9.67 -14.75
CA SER A 242 15.08 10.35 -15.93
C SER A 242 14.10 11.33 -16.58
N SER A 243 12.83 11.29 -16.19
CA SER A 243 11.87 12.32 -16.56
C SER A 243 12.07 13.58 -15.71
N ASP A 244 11.84 14.74 -16.28
CA ASP A 244 11.72 16.00 -15.54
C ASP A 244 10.37 16.15 -14.82
N LYS A 245 9.58 15.07 -14.73
CA LYS A 245 8.16 15.09 -14.36
C LYS A 245 7.90 14.57 -12.95
N ALA A 246 8.75 13.67 -12.44
CA ALA A 246 8.63 13.13 -11.10
C ALA A 246 9.92 12.47 -10.63
N LYS A 247 9.93 12.08 -9.36
CA LYS A 247 10.98 11.29 -8.74
C LYS A 247 10.40 10.08 -8.01
N ILE A 248 11.07 8.94 -8.06
CA ILE A 248 10.77 7.77 -7.21
C ILE A 248 11.22 8.04 -5.78
N LEU A 249 10.33 7.74 -4.84
CA LEU A 249 10.59 7.89 -3.40
C LEU A 249 10.45 6.58 -2.63
N PHE A 250 9.85 5.58 -3.24
CA PHE A 250 9.74 4.22 -2.73
C PHE A 250 9.31 3.30 -3.87
N ALA A 251 9.88 2.13 -3.98
CA ALA A 251 9.40 1.03 -4.79
C ALA A 251 9.70 -0.25 -4.01
N ALA A 252 8.67 -1.04 -3.70
CA ALA A 252 8.83 -2.26 -2.94
C ALA A 252 7.93 -3.39 -3.45
N PRO A 253 8.49 -4.59 -3.64
CA PRO A 253 7.72 -5.80 -3.91
C PRO A 253 7.28 -6.48 -2.61
N PHE A 254 6.13 -7.15 -2.70
CA PHE A 254 5.55 -7.94 -1.63
C PHE A 254 4.94 -9.23 -2.19
N PHE A 255 5.06 -10.34 -1.47
CA PHE A 255 4.23 -11.52 -1.66
C PHE A 255 2.88 -11.35 -0.96
N ALA A 256 1.85 -12.03 -1.45
CA ALA A 256 0.67 -12.26 -0.64
C ALA A 256 1.01 -13.11 0.59
N THR A 257 0.46 -12.76 1.75
CA THR A 257 0.54 -13.63 2.93
C THR A 257 -0.33 -14.87 2.73
N VAL A 258 0.07 -16.00 3.34
CA VAL A 258 -0.76 -17.22 3.32
C VAL A 258 -1.57 -17.28 4.60
N VAL A 259 -2.86 -16.93 4.48
CA VAL A 259 -3.80 -16.79 5.59
C VAL A 259 -3.83 -18.05 6.46
N GLY A 260 -3.77 -17.87 7.78
CA GLY A 260 -3.82 -18.96 8.76
C GLY A 260 -2.48 -19.65 8.99
N THR A 261 -1.40 -19.17 8.38
CA THR A 261 -0.05 -19.74 8.49
C THR A 261 0.97 -18.71 8.97
N ASP A 262 2.13 -19.19 9.39
CA ASP A 262 3.28 -18.34 9.73
C ASP A 262 4.30 -18.27 8.57
N ARG A 263 3.87 -18.59 7.34
CA ARG A 263 4.76 -18.55 6.16
C ARG A 263 5.38 -17.15 6.05
N TYR A 264 6.68 -17.11 5.80
CA TYR A 264 7.54 -15.91 5.71
C TYR A 264 7.93 -15.24 7.04
N ALA A 265 7.33 -15.60 8.17
CA ALA A 265 7.64 -14.96 9.45
C ALA A 265 9.11 -15.17 9.89
N ASP A 266 9.76 -16.22 9.40
CA ASP A 266 11.17 -16.54 9.63
C ASP A 266 12.14 -15.95 8.59
N GLN A 267 11.64 -15.13 7.66
CA GLN A 267 12.39 -14.64 6.49
C GLN A 267 12.45 -13.10 6.42
N LEU A 268 12.15 -12.39 7.50
CA LEU A 268 12.02 -10.92 7.47
C LEU A 268 13.36 -10.18 7.53
N TRP A 269 14.43 -10.84 7.99
CA TRP A 269 15.72 -10.22 8.32
C TRP A 269 16.88 -10.81 7.54
#